data_AF-A0A0G3GYW6-F1
#
_entry.id   AF-A0A0G3GYW6-F1
#
_cell.length_a   1.000
_cell.length_b   1.000
_cell.length_c   1.000
_cell.angle_alpha   90.00
_cell.angle_beta   90.00
_cell.angle_gamma   90.00
#
_symmetry.space_group_name_H-M   'P 1'
#
loop_
_entity.id
_entity.type
_entity.pdbx_description
1 polymer ?
#
loop_
_entity_poly.entity_id
_entity_poly.type
_entity_poly.pdbx_seq_one_letter_code
_entity_poly.pdbx_strand_id
1 'polypeptide(L)'
;MTYHHAEQAVIAWADAADVSDLKSTARAALSALAALIGDKDYPLTKEAHVSLRAVAADFPTATSDEIATWLESIDEGDRDPGNMEPEPFFFLAALNHYSNFLASHDSDHCVDVLILLLDAVDHYDDDPQLMAGYLELEFLVREYAQP
;
A
#
# COMPACT_ATOMS: atom_id res chain seq x y z
N MET A 1 4.41 -19.90 -6.93
CA MET A 1 5.46 -18.86 -6.96
C MET A 1 5.86 -18.60 -5.52
N THR A 2 7.14 -18.59 -5.18
CA THR A 2 7.59 -18.31 -3.81
C THR A 2 7.57 -16.81 -3.57
N TYR A 3 7.31 -16.36 -2.33
CA TYR A 3 7.35 -14.95 -1.92
C TYR A 3 8.61 -14.23 -2.42
N HIS A 4 9.78 -14.86 -2.23
CA HIS A 4 11.06 -14.35 -2.70
C HIS A 4 11.12 -14.14 -4.23
N HIS A 5 10.44 -14.95 -5.04
CA HIS A 5 10.41 -14.73 -6.49
C HIS A 5 9.50 -13.56 -6.88
N ALA A 6 8.41 -13.35 -6.14
CA ALA A 6 7.54 -12.20 -6.36
C ALA A 6 8.27 -10.89 -6.00
N GLU A 7 8.97 -10.86 -4.87
CA GLU A 7 9.80 -9.72 -4.45
C GLU A 7 10.87 -9.37 -5.50
N GLN A 8 11.64 -10.36 -5.97
CA GLN A 8 12.67 -10.11 -6.99
C GLN A 8 12.09 -9.61 -8.32
N ALA A 9 10.92 -10.10 -8.72
CA ALA A 9 10.26 -9.64 -9.93
C ALA A 9 9.74 -8.20 -9.79
N VAL A 10 9.24 -7.82 -8.62
CA VAL A 10 8.83 -6.44 -8.31
C VAL A 10 10.03 -5.49 -8.41
N ILE A 11 11.18 -5.86 -7.82
CA ILE A 11 12.40 -5.06 -7.90
C ILE A 11 12.85 -4.91 -9.36
N ALA A 12 12.95 -6.02 -10.10
CA ALA A 12 13.38 -6.01 -11.49
C ALA A 12 12.45 -5.17 -12.40
N TRP A 13 11.14 -5.21 -12.15
CA TRP A 13 10.19 -4.35 -12.83
C TRP A 13 10.39 -2.88 -12.45
N ALA A 14 10.53 -2.57 -11.15
CA ALA A 14 10.66 -1.20 -10.68
C ALA A 14 11.94 -0.50 -11.22
N ASP A 15 13.03 -1.25 -11.36
CA ASP A 15 14.28 -0.77 -11.98
C ASP A 15 14.13 -0.41 -13.47
N ALA A 16 13.17 -1.03 -14.16
CA ALA A 16 12.93 -0.85 -15.59
C ALA A 16 11.77 0.11 -15.91
N ALA A 17 10.85 0.31 -14.97
CA ALA A 17 9.66 1.12 -15.12
C ALA A 17 9.98 2.62 -15.09
N ASP A 18 9.16 3.43 -15.77
CA ASP A 18 9.23 4.88 -15.62
C ASP A 18 8.43 5.36 -14.39
N VAL A 19 8.65 6.61 -13.98
CA VAL A 19 7.98 7.20 -12.79
C VAL A 19 6.46 7.21 -12.93
N SER A 20 5.93 7.31 -14.16
CA SER A 20 4.48 7.31 -14.39
C SER A 20 3.90 5.91 -14.13
N ASP A 21 4.58 4.87 -14.62
CA ASP A 21 4.22 3.48 -14.40
C ASP A 21 4.30 3.15 -12.90
N LEU A 22 5.43 3.45 -12.25
CA LEU A 22 5.63 3.28 -10.80
C LEU A 22 4.50 3.93 -9.99
N LYS A 23 4.16 5.19 -10.34
CA LYS A 23 3.09 5.93 -9.66
C LYS A 23 1.72 5.30 -9.86
N SER A 24 1.42 4.88 -11.09
CA SER A 24 0.11 4.30 -11.41
C SER A 24 -0.09 2.96 -10.70
N THR A 25 0.93 2.09 -10.69
CA THR A 25 0.88 0.78 -10.04
C THR A 25 0.87 0.90 -8.51
N ALA A 26 1.72 1.75 -7.92
CA ALA A 26 1.68 1.99 -6.47
C ALA A 26 0.32 2.54 -6.01
N ARG A 27 -0.30 3.43 -6.79
CA ARG A 27 -1.64 3.95 -6.50
C ARG A 27 -2.71 2.86 -6.60
N ALA A 28 -2.63 1.98 -7.59
CA ALA A 28 -3.56 0.86 -7.73
C ALA A 28 -3.44 -0.11 -6.54
N ALA A 29 -2.21 -0.47 -6.17
CA ALA A 29 -1.93 -1.30 -5.00
C ALA A 29 -2.47 -0.68 -3.70
N LEU A 30 -2.22 0.61 -3.50
CA LEU A 30 -2.72 1.35 -2.34
C LEU A 30 -4.25 1.46 -2.34
N SER A 31 -4.90 1.48 -3.51
CA SER A 31 -6.36 1.46 -3.63
C SER A 31 -6.95 0.12 -3.19
N ALA A 32 -6.28 -0.98 -3.52
CA ALA A 32 -6.67 -2.31 -3.05
C ALA A 32 -6.55 -2.41 -1.51
N LEU A 33 -5.46 -1.87 -0.94
CA LEU A 33 -5.29 -1.81 0.53
C LEU A 33 -6.32 -0.90 1.20
N ALA A 34 -6.61 0.27 0.63
CA ALA A 34 -7.60 1.20 1.17
C ALA A 34 -9.00 0.57 1.23
N ALA A 35 -9.32 -0.31 0.27
CA ALA A 35 -10.60 -0.99 0.23
C ALA A 35 -10.81 -1.97 1.39
N LEU A 36 -9.74 -2.47 2.02
CA LEU A 36 -9.82 -3.27 3.24
C LEU A 36 -10.34 -2.48 4.44
N ILE A 37 -10.09 -1.17 4.47
CA ILE A 37 -10.47 -0.33 5.60
C ILE A 37 -11.98 -0.38 5.80
N GLY A 38 -12.75 -0.28 4.70
CA GLY A 38 -14.20 -0.43 4.69
C GLY A 38 -14.92 0.37 5.78
N ASP A 39 -16.03 -0.18 6.26
CA ASP A 39 -16.80 0.36 7.39
C ASP A 39 -16.50 -0.37 8.72
N LYS A 40 -15.40 -1.12 8.79
CA LYS A 40 -15.00 -1.89 9.98
C LYS A 40 -14.72 -0.95 11.16
N ASP A 41 -15.01 -1.44 12.36
CA ASP A 41 -14.73 -0.75 13.62
C ASP A 41 -13.46 -1.36 14.24
N TYR A 42 -12.32 -0.76 13.89
CA TYR A 42 -11.00 -1.01 14.45
C TYR A 42 -10.91 -0.57 15.92
N PRO A 43 -10.01 -1.15 16.72
CA PRO A 43 -9.77 -0.72 18.10
C PRO A 43 -8.95 0.59 18.16
N LEU A 44 -9.34 1.61 17.39
CA LEU A 44 -8.70 2.92 17.33
C LEU A 44 -9.53 3.95 18.10
N THR A 45 -8.92 5.10 18.44
CA THR A 45 -9.71 6.26 18.89
C THR A 45 -10.73 6.67 17.82
N LYS A 46 -11.83 7.30 18.24
CA LYS A 46 -12.87 7.76 17.32
C LYS A 46 -12.30 8.75 16.29
N GLU A 47 -11.39 9.60 16.74
CA GLU A 47 -10.68 10.57 15.94
C GLU A 47 -9.80 9.88 14.89
N ALA A 48 -8.97 8.91 15.30
CA ALA A 48 -8.15 8.13 14.38
C ALA A 48 -8.98 7.35 13.35
N HIS A 49 -10.15 6.84 13.75
CA HIS A 49 -11.09 6.20 12.85
C HIS A 49 -11.62 7.12 11.75
N VAL A 50 -12.05 8.32 12.14
CA VAL A 50 -12.53 9.33 11.19
C VAL A 50 -11.42 9.73 10.23
N SER A 51 -10.22 9.96 10.74
CA SER A 51 -9.04 10.29 9.93
C SER A 51 -8.70 9.15 8.97
N LEU A 52 -8.59 7.90 9.45
CA LEU A 52 -8.29 6.73 8.63
C LEU A 52 -9.26 6.58 7.45
N ARG A 53 -10.56 6.75 7.69
CA ARG A 53 -11.59 6.66 6.63
C ARG A 53 -11.49 7.81 5.63
N ALA A 54 -11.29 9.03 6.10
CA ALA A 54 -11.10 10.18 5.23
C ALA A 54 -9.87 9.99 4.32
N VAL A 55 -8.77 9.53 4.92
CA VAL A 55 -7.53 9.22 4.19
C VAL A 55 -7.74 8.13 3.15
N ALA A 56 -8.39 7.02 3.50
CA ALA A 56 -8.69 5.94 2.55
C ALA A 56 -9.56 6.41 1.38
N ALA A 57 -10.45 7.38 1.59
CA ALA A 57 -11.28 7.96 0.53
C ALA A 57 -10.52 8.95 -0.36
N ASP A 58 -9.66 9.79 0.23
CA ASP A 58 -9.10 10.97 -0.43
C ASP A 58 -7.67 10.76 -0.98
N PHE A 59 -6.95 9.72 -0.56
CA PHE A 59 -5.58 9.46 -1.03
C PHE A 59 -5.41 9.31 -2.55
N PRO A 60 -6.37 8.80 -3.37
CA PRO A 60 -6.11 8.59 -4.78
C PRO A 60 -5.74 9.88 -5.53
N THR A 61 -6.20 11.02 -5.04
CA THR A 61 -5.89 12.34 -5.63
C THR A 61 -4.89 13.16 -4.83
N ALA A 62 -4.42 12.65 -3.69
CA ALA A 62 -3.58 13.40 -2.76
C ALA A 62 -2.14 13.59 -3.26
N THR A 63 -1.55 14.69 -2.82
CA THR A 63 -0.14 15.03 -2.94
C THR A 63 0.68 14.45 -1.78
N SER A 64 2.01 14.45 -1.92
CA SER A 64 2.90 14.01 -0.84
C SER A 64 2.65 14.75 0.48
N ASP A 65 2.50 16.08 0.42
CA ASP A 65 2.32 16.94 1.60
C ASP A 65 0.98 16.72 2.29
N GLU A 66 -0.09 16.51 1.52
CA GLU A 66 -1.41 16.17 2.06
C GLU A 66 -1.37 14.83 2.78
N ILE A 67 -0.73 13.82 2.17
CA ILE A 67 -0.57 12.50 2.79
C ILE A 67 0.25 12.60 4.08
N ALA A 68 1.38 13.32 4.06
CA ALA A 68 2.22 13.50 5.24
C ALA A 68 1.44 14.16 6.39
N THR A 69 0.67 15.22 6.08
CA THR A 69 -0.20 15.90 7.06
C THR A 69 -1.23 14.96 7.67
N TRP A 70 -1.84 14.09 6.86
CA TRP A 70 -2.79 13.10 7.36
C TRP A 70 -2.14 12.06 8.26
N LEU A 71 -0.96 11.55 7.88
CA LEU A 71 -0.21 10.59 8.68
C LEU A 71 0.15 11.20 10.05
N GLU A 72 0.59 12.46 10.08
CA GLU A 72 0.86 13.18 11.34
C GLU A 72 -0.39 13.40 12.20
N SER A 73 -1.58 13.45 11.59
CA SER A 73 -2.85 13.66 12.31
C SER A 73 -3.39 12.40 13.01
N ILE A 74 -2.91 11.22 12.63
CA ILE A 74 -3.24 9.96 13.29
C ILE A 74 -2.23 9.79 14.44
N ASP A 75 -2.72 9.73 15.68
CA ASP A 75 -1.90 9.64 16.89
C ASP A 75 -0.88 8.49 16.78
N GLU A 76 0.38 8.74 17.17
CA GLU A 76 1.44 7.73 17.19
C GLU A 76 1.04 6.51 18.04
N GLY A 77 0.28 6.72 19.13
CA GLY A 77 -0.23 5.62 19.97
C GLY A 77 -1.23 4.72 19.26
N ASP A 78 -2.00 5.28 18.32
CA ASP A 78 -2.92 4.54 17.45
C ASP A 78 -2.19 3.88 16.26
N ARG A 79 -0.90 4.21 16.03
CA ARG A 79 -0.04 3.64 14.97
C ARG A 79 0.92 2.56 15.47
N ASP A 80 0.86 2.20 16.74
CA ASP A 80 1.68 1.12 17.31
C ASP A 80 1.31 -0.23 16.64
N PRO A 81 2.25 -0.89 15.93
CA PRO A 81 2.00 -2.19 15.30
C PRO A 81 1.51 -3.26 16.29
N GLY A 82 1.83 -3.12 17.58
CA GLY A 82 1.37 -4.05 18.61
C GLY A 82 -0.13 -3.95 18.95
N ASN A 83 -0.78 -2.83 18.59
CA ASN A 83 -2.18 -2.54 18.90
C ASN A 83 -3.05 -2.35 17.64
N MET A 84 -2.46 -2.45 16.45
CA MET A 84 -3.13 -2.19 15.18
C MET A 84 -3.56 -3.50 14.51
N GLU A 85 -4.82 -3.54 14.06
CA GLU A 85 -5.31 -4.61 13.20
C GLU A 85 -4.55 -4.60 11.86
N PRO A 86 -4.41 -5.74 11.15
CA PRO A 86 -3.52 -5.78 10.01
C PRO A 86 -4.01 -4.92 8.82
N GLU A 87 -5.32 -4.70 8.63
CA GLU A 87 -5.83 -3.85 7.54
C GLU A 87 -5.33 -2.38 7.63
N PRO A 88 -5.55 -1.64 8.75
CA PRO A 88 -5.02 -0.29 8.90
C PRO A 88 -3.49 -0.27 8.89
N PHE A 89 -2.83 -1.33 9.35
CA PHE A 89 -1.37 -1.42 9.30
C PHE A 89 -0.85 -1.42 7.86
N PHE A 90 -1.32 -2.35 7.02
CA PHE A 90 -0.88 -2.43 5.63
C PHE A 90 -1.16 -1.14 4.87
N PHE A 91 -2.36 -0.56 5.06
CA PHE A 91 -2.73 0.69 4.39
C PHE A 91 -1.87 1.87 4.83
N LEU A 92 -1.70 2.11 6.13
CA LEU A 92 -0.94 3.26 6.63
C LEU A 92 0.56 3.14 6.37
N ALA A 93 1.11 1.92 6.42
CA ALA A 93 2.49 1.66 6.05
C ALA A 93 2.70 1.94 4.55
N ALA A 94 1.84 1.40 3.68
CA ALA A 94 1.95 1.61 2.25
C ALA A 94 1.74 3.08 1.88
N LEU A 95 0.81 3.77 2.55
CA LEU A 95 0.57 5.20 2.35
C LEU A 95 1.81 6.05 2.71
N ASN A 96 2.55 5.67 3.76
CA ASN A 96 3.82 6.32 4.12
C ASN A 96 4.89 6.13 3.04
N HIS A 97 5.07 4.92 2.52
CA HIS A 97 6.00 4.68 1.41
C HIS A 97 5.57 5.43 0.14
N TYR A 98 4.27 5.44 -0.18
CA TYR A 98 3.75 6.16 -1.33
C TYR A 98 3.97 7.69 -1.22
N SER A 99 3.82 8.28 -0.03
CA SER A 99 4.17 9.69 0.21
C SER A 99 5.65 9.95 -0.10
N ASN A 100 6.55 9.13 0.45
CA ASN A 100 7.98 9.28 0.19
C ASN A 100 8.35 9.08 -1.28
N PHE A 101 7.68 8.14 -1.98
CA PHE A 101 7.81 7.97 -3.42
C PHE A 101 7.37 9.23 -4.18
N LEU A 102 6.25 9.86 -3.83
CA LEU A 102 5.80 11.09 -4.48
C LEU A 102 6.77 12.26 -4.27
N ALA A 103 7.47 12.31 -3.13
CA ALA A 103 8.44 13.36 -2.82
C ALA A 103 9.79 13.16 -3.54
N SER A 104 10.28 11.92 -3.58
CA SER A 104 11.64 11.60 -4.03
C SER A 104 11.71 11.02 -5.45
N HIS A 105 10.62 10.43 -5.92
CA HIS A 105 10.57 9.52 -7.07
C HIS A 105 11.55 8.34 -6.98
N ASP A 106 11.94 7.95 -5.76
CA ASP A 106 12.77 6.78 -5.51
C ASP A 106 11.95 5.50 -5.66
N SER A 107 12.35 4.63 -6.59
CA SER A 107 11.68 3.37 -6.89
C SER A 107 11.61 2.43 -5.67
N ASP A 108 12.55 2.53 -4.73
CA ASP A 108 12.56 1.68 -3.52
C ASP A 108 11.27 1.86 -2.71
N HIS A 109 10.76 3.10 -2.64
CA HIS A 109 9.49 3.36 -1.99
C HIS A 109 8.28 2.80 -2.75
N CYS A 110 8.35 2.70 -4.08
CA CYS A 110 7.32 2.01 -4.86
C CYS A 110 7.37 0.50 -4.59
N VAL A 111 8.57 -0.09 -4.54
CA VAL A 111 8.77 -1.50 -4.19
C VAL A 111 8.15 -1.81 -2.84
N ASP A 112 8.43 -1.02 -1.80
CA ASP A 112 7.86 -1.22 -0.46
C ASP A 112 6.31 -1.25 -0.46
N VAL A 113 5.65 -0.38 -1.25
CA VAL A 113 4.18 -0.40 -1.41
C VAL A 113 3.70 -1.72 -1.98
N LEU A 114 4.38 -2.24 -3.01
CA LEU A 114 4.00 -3.47 -3.68
C LEU A 114 4.28 -4.70 -2.81
N ILE A 115 5.35 -4.68 -2.02
CA ILE A 115 5.63 -5.73 -1.03
C ILE A 115 4.55 -5.78 0.04
N LEU A 116 4.11 -4.63 0.56
CA LEU A 116 3.01 -4.59 1.54
C LEU A 116 1.68 -5.12 0.96
N LEU A 117 1.44 -4.94 -0.35
CA LEU A 117 0.29 -5.57 -1.00
C LEU A 117 0.43 -7.09 -1.08
N LEU A 118 1.63 -7.61 -1.39
CA LEU A 118 1.88 -9.06 -1.40
C LEU A 118 1.67 -9.67 -0.01
N ASP A 119 2.15 -9.01 1.03
CA ASP A 119 1.94 -9.43 2.43
C ASP A 119 0.46 -9.39 2.81
N ALA A 120 -0.28 -8.36 2.40
CA ALA A 120 -1.72 -8.28 2.63
C ALA A 120 -2.47 -9.41 1.93
N VAL A 121 -2.09 -9.76 0.69
CA VAL A 121 -2.70 -10.86 -0.06
C VAL A 121 -2.41 -12.22 0.59
N ASP A 122 -1.20 -12.44 1.10
CA ASP A 122 -0.86 -13.65 1.85
C ASP A 122 -1.66 -13.75 3.16
N HIS A 123 -1.96 -12.61 3.78
CA HIS A 123 -2.75 -12.54 5.01
C HIS A 123 -4.26 -12.72 4.79
N TYR A 124 -4.80 -12.17 3.69
CA TYR A 124 -6.22 -12.10 3.37
C TYR A 124 -6.54 -12.82 2.05
N ASP A 125 -6.06 -14.06 1.91
CA ASP A 125 -6.07 -14.87 0.68
C ASP A 125 -7.43 -14.99 -0.04
N ASP A 126 -8.54 -14.68 0.65
CA ASP A 126 -9.92 -14.69 0.13
C ASP A 126 -10.52 -13.30 -0.21
N ASP A 127 -9.83 -12.16 -0.01
CA ASP A 127 -10.39 -10.83 -0.32
C ASP A 127 -10.39 -10.52 -1.84
N PRO A 128 -11.54 -10.33 -2.49
CA PRO A 128 -11.61 -10.12 -3.94
C PRO A 128 -10.95 -8.82 -4.42
N GLN A 129 -10.89 -7.78 -3.59
CA GLN A 129 -10.34 -6.47 -3.95
C GLN A 129 -8.82 -6.50 -3.87
N LEU A 130 -8.27 -7.16 -2.84
CA LEU A 130 -6.83 -7.46 -2.79
C LEU A 130 -6.41 -8.36 -3.93
N MET A 131 -7.20 -9.39 -4.24
CA MET A 131 -6.89 -10.29 -5.34
C MET A 131 -6.91 -9.55 -6.70
N ALA A 132 -7.80 -8.57 -6.88
CA ALA A 132 -7.78 -7.72 -8.08
C ALA A 132 -6.48 -6.89 -8.18
N GLY A 133 -6.05 -6.25 -7.09
CA GLY A 133 -4.77 -5.54 -7.04
C GLY A 133 -3.57 -6.46 -7.24
N TYR A 134 -3.62 -7.66 -6.66
CA TYR A 134 -2.63 -8.71 -6.86
C TYR A 134 -2.55 -9.17 -8.31
N LEU A 135 -3.67 -9.35 -9.01
CA LEU A 135 -3.68 -9.81 -10.40
C LEU A 135 -3.07 -8.79 -11.36
N GLU A 136 -3.22 -7.49 -11.09
CA GLU A 136 -2.48 -6.44 -11.82
C GLU A 136 -0.97 -6.57 -11.60
N LEU A 137 -0.56 -6.88 -10.37
CA LEU A 137 0.82 -7.16 -9.99
C LEU A 137 1.34 -8.51 -10.54
N GLU A 138 0.49 -9.53 -10.63
CA GLU A 138 0.83 -10.87 -11.08
C GLU A 138 1.23 -10.85 -12.57
N PHE A 139 0.62 -9.98 -13.37
CA PHE A 139 1.05 -9.74 -14.74
C PHE A 139 2.50 -9.28 -14.80
N LEU A 140 2.86 -8.29 -13.97
CA LEU A 140 4.23 -7.78 -13.85
C LEU A 140 5.18 -8.86 -13.34
N VAL A 141 4.80 -9.56 -12.28
CA VAL A 141 5.63 -10.63 -11.72
C VAL A 141 5.87 -11.74 -12.74
N ARG A 142 4.88 -12.13 -13.56
CA ARG A 142 5.06 -13.15 -14.60
C ARG A 142 5.95 -12.69 -15.75
N GLU A 143 5.94 -11.41 -16.09
CA GLU A 143 6.79 -10.83 -17.14
C GLU A 143 8.25 -10.71 -16.69
N TYR A 144 8.49 -10.36 -15.42
CA TYR A 144 9.82 -10.09 -14.87
C TYR A 144 10.42 -11.24 -14.04
N ALA A 145 9.67 -12.30 -13.72
CA ALA A 145 10.18 -13.49 -13.02
C ALA A 145 10.85 -14.53 -13.93
N GLN A 146 11.20 -14.19 -15.19
CA GLN A 146 11.91 -15.13 -16.06
C GLN A 146 13.42 -15.17 -15.73
N PRO A 147 14.04 -16.36 -15.67
CA PRO A 147 15.46 -16.53 -15.35
C PRO A 147 16.41 -16.04 -16.44
#